data_AF-B7P5L8-F1
#
_entry.id   AF-B7P5L8-F1
#
_cell.length_a   1.000
_cell.length_b   1.000
_cell.length_c   1.000
_cell.angle_alpha   90.00
_cell.angle_beta   90.00
_cell.angle_gamma   90.00
#
_symmetry.space_group_name_H-M   'P 1'
#
loop_
_entity.id
_entity.type
_entity.pdbx_description
1 polymer ?
#
loop_
_entity_poly.entity_id
_entity_poly.type
_entity_poly.pdbx_seq_one_letter_code
_entity_poly.pdbx_strand_id
1 'polypeptide(L)' 'MNGTTGVEALIALVNDPEPEHPLRADLAEEYSKDRKKFLKNAEDFTKKHSEKRPQPD' A
#
# COMPACT_ATOMS: atom_id res chain seq x y z
N MET A 1 11.59 -24.22 -4.61
CA MET A 1 10.68 -23.20 -4.03
C MET A 1 11.51 -21.95 -3.85
N ASN A 2 11.41 -21.02 -4.80
CA ASN A 2 12.13 -19.74 -4.70
C ASN A 2 11.36 -18.92 -3.67
N GLY A 3 11.83 -18.93 -2.43
CA GLY A 3 11.23 -18.12 -1.36
C GLY A 3 11.36 -16.66 -1.75
N THR A 4 10.24 -15.98 -1.89
CA THR A 4 10.20 -14.52 -1.99
C THR A 4 10.97 -13.96 -0.80
N THR A 5 11.98 -13.17 -1.09
CA THR A 5 12.77 -12.47 -0.07
C THR A 5 11.84 -11.60 0.78
N GLY A 6 12.27 -11.26 2.01
CA GLY A 6 11.46 -10.42 2.90
C GLY A 6 11.05 -9.08 2.27
N VAL A 7 11.87 -8.53 1.37
CA VAL A 7 11.56 -7.30 0.63
C VAL A 7 10.47 -7.53 -0.42
N GLU A 8 10.53 -8.62 -1.18
CA GLU A 8 9.51 -8.94 -2.20
C GLU A 8 8.13 -9.18 -1.58
N ALA A 9 8.08 -9.83 -0.40
CA ALA A 9 6.84 -10.01 0.34
C ALA A 9 6.21 -8.67 0.76
N LEU A 10 7.04 -7.70 1.19
CA LEU A 10 6.57 -6.35 1.53
C LEU A 10 6.07 -5.59 0.30
N ILE A 11 6.76 -5.71 -0.84
CA ILE A 11 6.33 -5.11 -2.10
C ILE A 11 4.96 -5.67 -2.52
N ALA A 12 4.76 -6.99 -2.40
CA ALA A 12 3.48 -7.61 -2.68
C ALA A 12 2.36 -7.04 -1.80
N LEU A 13 2.58 -6.93 -0.49
CA LEU A 13 1.58 -6.40 0.45
C LEU A 13 1.26 -4.92 0.22
N VAL A 14 2.23 -4.11 -0.21
CA VAL A 14 1.97 -2.70 -0.56
C VAL A 14 1.11 -2.61 -1.81
N ASN A 15 1.36 -3.46 -2.81
CA ASN A 15 0.61 -3.47 -4.06
C ASN A 15 -0.79 -4.08 -3.92
N ASP A 16 -0.92 -5.14 -3.12
CA ASP A 16 -2.18 -5.82 -2.81
C ASP A 16 -2.37 -5.92 -1.29
N PRO A 17 -3.00 -4.91 -0.66
CA PRO A 17 -3.25 -4.90 0.77
C PRO A 17 -4.17 -6.05 1.22
N GLU A 18 -3.89 -6.62 2.39
CA GLU A 18 -4.72 -7.66 3.03
C GLU A 18 -5.63 -7.04 4.14
N PRO A 19 -6.86 -6.58 3.82
CA PRO A 19 -7.74 -5.94 4.80
C PRO A 19 -8.25 -6.89 5.90
N GLU A 20 -8.14 -8.22 5.70
CA GLU A 20 -8.54 -9.24 6.68
C GLU A 20 -7.55 -9.38 7.83
N HIS A 21 -6.29 -8.95 7.64
CA HIS A 21 -5.23 -8.97 8.65
C HIS A 21 -4.61 -7.58 8.86
N PRO A 22 -5.39 -6.56 9.26
CA PRO A 22 -4.95 -5.19 9.16
C PRO A 22 -4.07 -4.78 10.35
N LEU A 23 -3.00 -4.03 10.08
CA LEU A 23 -2.27 -3.28 11.10
C LEU A 23 -3.00 -1.98 11.50
N ARG A 24 -3.79 -1.41 10.59
CA ARG A 24 -4.60 -0.20 10.78
C ARG A 24 -6.05 -0.49 10.39
N ALA A 25 -6.89 -0.77 11.40
CA ALA A 25 -8.26 -1.21 11.18
C ALA A 25 -9.13 -0.17 10.47
N ASP A 26 -8.94 1.12 10.76
CA ASP A 26 -9.66 2.23 10.14
C ASP A 26 -9.39 2.33 8.63
N LEU A 27 -8.12 2.20 8.22
CA LEU A 27 -7.74 2.21 6.81
C LEU A 27 -8.22 0.95 6.08
N ALA A 28 -8.20 -0.21 6.74
CA ALA A 28 -8.70 -1.46 6.17
C ALA A 28 -10.22 -1.43 5.97
N GLU A 29 -10.95 -0.83 6.91
CA GLU A 29 -12.38 -0.58 6.78
C GLU A 29 -12.67 0.38 5.61
N GLU A 30 -11.93 1.49 5.51
CA GLU A 30 -12.06 2.42 4.38
C GLU A 30 -11.74 1.76 3.05
N TYR A 31 -10.65 0.99 2.97
CA TYR A 31 -10.26 0.22 1.79
C TYR A 31 -11.35 -0.77 1.35
N SER A 32 -12.03 -1.42 2.31
CA SER A 32 -13.04 -2.44 2.04
C SER A 32 -14.42 -1.86 1.72
N LYS A 33 -14.80 -0.74 2.37
CA LYS A 33 -16.15 -0.16 2.25
C LYS A 33 -16.24 1.03 1.30
N ASP A 34 -15.17 1.81 1.15
CA ASP A 34 -15.10 2.97 0.25
C ASP A 34 -13.72 3.07 -0.44
N ARG A 35 -13.49 2.13 -1.36
CA ARG A 35 -12.24 2.01 -2.11
C ARG A 35 -11.86 3.29 -2.85
N LYS A 36 -12.84 4.08 -3.32
CA LYS A 36 -12.61 5.33 -4.05
C LYS A 36 -12.04 6.40 -3.12
N LYS A 37 -12.61 6.56 -1.92
CA LYS A 37 -12.11 7.49 -0.92
C LYS A 37 -10.73 7.07 -0.42
N PHE A 38 -10.52 5.79 -0.14
CA PHE A 38 -9.20 5.25 0.24
C PHE A 38 -8.13 5.63 -0.79
N LEU A 39 -8.38 5.35 -2.08
CA LEU A 39 -7.38 5.61 -3.13
C LEU A 39 -7.06 7.10 -3.26
N LYS A 40 -8.07 7.99 -3.14
CA LYS A 40 -7.84 9.43 -3.13
C LYS A 40 -6.97 9.86 -1.94
N ASN A 41 -7.28 9.38 -0.74
CA ASN A 41 -6.49 9.70 0.46
C ASN A 41 -5.06 9.18 0.34
N ALA A 42 -4.88 7.95 -0.18
CA ALA A 42 -3.57 7.34 -0.41
C ALA A 42 -2.74 8.13 -1.43
N GLU A 43 -3.37 8.60 -2.52
CA GLU A 43 -2.73 9.47 -3.51
C GLU A 43 -2.28 10.79 -2.90
N ASP A 44 -3.16 11.47 -2.15
CA ASP A 44 -2.85 12.75 -1.50
C ASP A 44 -1.75 12.59 -0.44
N PHE A 45 -1.76 11.49 0.32
CA PHE A 45 -0.71 11.18 1.30
C PHE A 45 0.62 10.91 0.60
N THR A 46 0.60 10.13 -0.49
CA THR A 46 1.81 9.83 -1.28
C THR A 46 2.43 11.12 -1.82
N LYS A 47 1.64 12.01 -2.42
CA LYS A 47 2.15 13.30 -2.93
C LYS A 47 2.85 14.15 -1.87
N LYS A 48 2.39 14.10 -0.62
CA LYS A 48 2.91 14.92 0.47
C LYS A 48 4.13 14.30 1.15
N HIS A 49 4.25 12.97 1.15
CA HIS A 49 5.17 12.26 2.04
C HIS A 49 6.08 11.24 1.34
N SER A 50 5.89 10.92 0.06
CA SER A 50 6.70 9.92 -0.63
C SER A 50 8.10 10.46 -0.97
N GLU A 51 9.08 9.57 -0.91
CA GLU A 51 10.38 9.79 -1.56
C GLU A 51 10.23 10.02 -3.07
N LYS A 52 11.21 10.70 -3.66
CA LYS A 52 11.26 10.86 -5.12
C LYS A 52 11.52 9.51 -5.77
N ARG A 53 10.75 9.19 -6.82
CA ARG A 53 11.06 8.00 -7.63
C ARG A 53 12.43 8.16 -8.30
N PRO A 54 13.27 7.10 -8.28
CA PRO A 54 14.53 7.12 -9.01
C PRO A 54 14.23 7.32 -10.50
N GLN A 55 14.95 8.25 -11.12
CA GLN A 55 14.93 8.42 -12.56
C GLN A 55 15.96 7.45 -13.18
N PRO A 56 15.64 6.77 -14.29
CA PRO A 56 16.65 6.05 -15.03
C PRO A 56 17.73 7.03 -15.53
N ASP A 57 18.98 6.58 -15.54
CA ASP A 57 20.13 7.34 -16.07
C ASP A 57 19.99 7.65 -17.58
#